data_AF-A0A534VBJ4-F1
#
_entry.id   AF-A0A534VBJ4-F1
#
_cell.length_a   1.000
_cell.length_b   1.000
_cell.length_c   1.000
_cell.angle_alpha   90.00
_cell.angle_beta   90.00
_cell.angle_gamma   90.00
#
_symmetry.space_group_name_H-M   'P 1'
#
loop_
_entity.id
_entity.type
_entity.pdbx_description
1 polymer ?
#
loop_
_entity_poly.entity_id
_entity_poly.type
_entity_poly.pdbx_seq_one_letter_code
_entity_poly.pdbx_strand_id
1 'polypeptide(L)'
;MLRTMRHLKMREKLALLCGVFTAGYITFGALVYSAAPATSSDAATHTLPLALGGVIIGAGIFLGFYLAWNIAHPLERFTAKLRDINIGNSGLIRWDEAGDRRDEIGDIARSFNQFIETLSQIIDQVRSVTDAVSTASNQVSSSAELLSRGTSEQAASVQQTTSSLQEMHASITQNADNSRQMEHMALKGAKEMEESGKAVAESVDAMKTIAEKISIVEDIAYQTNLLALNAAIEAARAGEHGKGFAVVATEVRKLAERSQTAAQEISSVASSSVRVAERAGHMLGELVPAIKRTAELVQEVATASREQSAGVSQVNRAMNQVDQVT
;
A
#
# COMPACT_ATOMS: atom_id res chain seq x y z
N MET A 1 -63.29 -25.56 50.73
CA MET A 1 -64.15 -24.93 49.72
C MET A 1 -63.51 -23.72 49.04
N LEU A 2 -62.99 -22.73 49.79
CA LEU A 2 -62.32 -21.53 49.25
C LEU A 2 -61.08 -21.82 48.37
N ARG A 3 -60.33 -22.90 48.65
CA ARG A 3 -59.13 -23.28 47.87
C ARG A 3 -59.48 -23.86 46.50
N THR A 4 -60.55 -24.65 46.41
CA THR A 4 -61.06 -25.23 45.16
C THR A 4 -61.66 -24.16 44.25
N MET A 5 -62.30 -23.14 44.83
CA MET A 5 -62.85 -22.01 44.07
C MET A 5 -61.81 -21.14 43.38
N ARG A 6 -60.51 -21.27 43.65
CA ARG A 6 -59.49 -20.39 43.04
C ARG A 6 -59.36 -20.62 41.52
N HIS A 7 -59.57 -21.85 41.06
CA HIS A 7 -59.35 -22.28 39.67
C HIS A 7 -60.58 -22.23 38.76
N LEU A 8 -61.78 -21.99 39.30
CA LEU A 8 -63.00 -21.88 38.49
C LEU A 8 -63.06 -20.54 37.74
N LYS A 9 -63.72 -20.51 36.58
CA LYS A 9 -63.96 -19.26 35.87
C LYS A 9 -64.83 -18.33 36.73
N MET A 10 -64.65 -17.02 36.61
CA MET A 10 -65.39 -16.04 37.43
C MET A 10 -66.92 -16.21 37.33
N ARG A 11 -67.43 -16.62 36.15
CA ARG A 11 -68.84 -16.98 35.93
C ARG A 11 -69.29 -18.19 36.76
N GLU A 12 -68.46 -19.21 36.89
CA GLU A 12 -68.75 -20.41 37.68
C GLU A 12 -68.67 -20.11 39.19
N LYS A 13 -67.73 -19.25 39.63
CA LYS A 13 -67.68 -18.80 41.02
C LYS A 13 -68.93 -18.02 41.40
N LEU A 14 -69.40 -17.13 40.52
CA LEU A 14 -70.63 -16.37 40.75
C LEU A 14 -71.89 -17.24 40.71
N ALA A 15 -71.96 -18.21 39.79
CA ALA A 15 -73.07 -19.18 39.76
C ALA A 15 -73.11 -20.04 41.04
N LEU A 16 -71.95 -20.50 41.52
CA LEU A 16 -71.85 -21.22 42.80
C LEU A 16 -72.21 -20.33 43.99
N LEU A 17 -71.79 -19.06 43.99
CA LEU A 17 -72.17 -18.11 45.03
C LEU A 17 -73.69 -17.92 45.08
N CYS A 18 -74.33 -17.68 43.93
CA CYS A 18 -75.78 -17.60 43.82
C CYS A 18 -76.46 -18.89 44.29
N GLY A 19 -75.93 -20.07 43.93
CA GLY A 19 -76.42 -21.37 44.36
C GLY A 19 -76.31 -21.62 45.87
N VAL A 20 -75.23 -21.14 46.50
CA VAL A 20 -75.06 -21.21 47.97
C VAL A 20 -76.02 -20.27 48.67
N PHE A 21 -76.25 -19.06 48.13
CA PHE A 21 -77.24 -18.11 48.67
C PHE A 21 -78.67 -18.65 48.56
N THR A 22 -79.04 -19.32 47.45
CA THR A 22 -80.36 -19.94 47.32
C THR A 22 -80.53 -21.15 48.24
N ALA A 23 -79.52 -22.01 48.37
CA ALA A 23 -79.56 -23.14 49.32
C ALA A 23 -79.61 -22.67 50.79
N GLY A 24 -78.85 -21.63 51.12
CA GLY A 24 -78.87 -20.96 52.43
C GLY A 24 -80.24 -20.35 52.74
N TYR A 25 -80.92 -19.80 51.74
CA TYR A 25 -82.29 -19.29 51.91
C TYR A 25 -83.29 -20.38 52.23
N ILE A 26 -83.25 -21.48 51.46
CA ILE A 26 -84.20 -22.58 51.62
C ILE A 26 -84.03 -23.21 53.01
N THR A 27 -82.78 -23.36 53.46
CA THR A 27 -82.46 -23.88 54.80
C THR A 27 -82.82 -22.89 55.92
N PHE A 28 -82.57 -21.59 55.76
CA PHE A 28 -82.99 -20.56 56.73
C PHE A 28 -84.53 -20.45 56.80
N GLY A 29 -85.22 -20.46 55.66
CA GLY A 29 -86.69 -20.48 55.60
C GLY A 29 -87.27 -21.71 56.27
N ALA A 30 -86.67 -22.89 56.07
CA ALA A 30 -87.06 -24.11 56.77
C ALA A 30 -86.78 -24.06 58.28
N LEU A 31 -85.69 -23.43 58.72
CA LEU A 31 -85.34 -23.25 60.13
C LEU A 31 -86.25 -22.24 60.84
N VAL A 32 -86.56 -21.12 60.20
CA VAL A 32 -87.54 -20.13 60.71
C VAL A 32 -88.94 -20.75 60.79
N TYR A 33 -89.28 -21.62 59.84
CA TYR A 33 -90.52 -22.39 59.88
C TYR A 33 -90.56 -23.42 61.01
N SER A 34 -89.43 -24.07 61.33
CA SER A 34 -89.36 -25.10 62.40
C SER A 34 -89.13 -24.55 63.81
N ALA A 35 -88.55 -23.35 63.96
CA ALA A 35 -88.31 -22.68 65.24
C ALA A 35 -89.52 -21.86 65.75
N ALA A 36 -90.64 -21.87 65.03
CA ALA A 36 -91.85 -21.15 65.40
C ALA A 36 -92.62 -21.87 66.53
N PRO A 37 -92.92 -21.22 67.66
CA PRO A 37 -93.73 -21.82 68.72
C PRO A 37 -95.17 -22.02 68.24
N ALA A 38 -95.73 -23.21 68.49
CA ALA A 38 -97.03 -23.67 67.97
C ALA A 38 -98.28 -22.95 68.53
N THR A 39 -98.18 -21.71 69.02
CA THR A 39 -99.26 -21.03 69.76
C THR A 39 -99.60 -19.60 69.33
N SER A 40 -99.06 -19.09 68.21
CA SER A 40 -99.51 -17.81 67.62
C SER A 40 -100.00 -17.98 66.18
N SER A 41 -101.31 -17.99 65.99
CA SER A 41 -101.99 -18.03 64.68
C SER A 41 -102.06 -16.64 64.01
N ASP A 42 -100.93 -15.93 63.93
CA ASP A 42 -100.82 -14.70 63.13
C ASP A 42 -99.91 -14.96 61.93
N ALA A 43 -100.54 -15.16 60.77
CA ALA A 43 -99.88 -15.33 59.47
C ALA A 43 -98.98 -14.14 59.09
N ALA A 44 -99.21 -12.96 59.69
CA ALA A 44 -98.42 -11.75 59.49
C ALA A 44 -96.99 -11.85 60.07
N THR A 45 -96.78 -12.61 61.15
CA THR A 45 -95.47 -12.71 61.82
C THR A 45 -94.47 -13.58 61.05
N HIS A 46 -94.97 -14.48 60.18
CA HIS A 46 -94.15 -15.41 59.39
C HIS A 46 -93.88 -14.94 57.95
N THR A 47 -94.74 -14.09 57.38
CA THR A 47 -94.62 -13.62 55.99
C THR A 47 -93.57 -12.51 55.81
N LEU A 48 -93.38 -11.65 56.80
CA LEU A 48 -92.40 -10.56 56.80
C LEU A 48 -90.92 -11.04 56.69
N PRO A 49 -90.41 -11.96 57.53
CA PRO A 49 -89.01 -12.41 57.43
C PRO A 49 -88.71 -13.20 56.14
N LEU A 50 -89.69 -13.96 55.62
CA LEU A 50 -89.57 -14.68 54.35
C LEU A 50 -89.55 -13.70 53.16
N ALA A 51 -90.43 -12.71 53.12
CA ALA A 51 -90.44 -11.70 52.06
C ALA A 51 -89.12 -10.89 52.04
N LEU A 52 -88.61 -10.49 53.22
CA LEU A 52 -87.34 -9.78 53.32
C LEU A 52 -86.16 -10.63 52.84
N GLY A 53 -86.11 -11.90 53.23
CA GLY A 53 -85.07 -12.81 52.76
C GLY A 53 -85.12 -13.04 51.24
N GLY A 54 -86.31 -13.22 50.67
CA GLY A 54 -86.49 -13.33 49.22
C GLY A 54 -85.97 -12.12 48.45
N VAL A 55 -86.22 -10.90 48.95
CA VAL A 55 -85.70 -9.66 48.35
C VAL A 55 -84.17 -9.59 48.45
N ILE A 56 -83.58 -9.98 49.58
CA ILE A 56 -82.13 -9.97 49.78
C ILE A 56 -81.43 -10.93 48.80
N ILE A 57 -82.00 -12.11 48.56
CA ILE A 57 -81.43 -13.08 47.62
C ILE A 57 -81.71 -12.71 46.18
N GLY A 58 -82.88 -12.15 45.87
CA GLY A 58 -83.15 -11.57 44.56
C GLY A 58 -82.14 -10.48 44.22
N ALA A 59 -81.86 -9.57 45.16
CA ALA A 59 -80.83 -8.55 45.03
C ALA A 59 -79.42 -9.17 44.91
N GLY A 60 -79.12 -10.23 45.66
CA GLY A 60 -77.84 -10.95 45.57
C GLY A 60 -77.62 -11.65 44.22
N ILE A 61 -78.65 -12.31 43.67
CA ILE A 61 -78.61 -12.95 42.36
C ILE A 61 -78.51 -11.90 41.25
N PHE A 62 -79.27 -10.80 41.37
CA PHE A 62 -79.20 -9.69 40.41
C PHE A 62 -77.82 -9.04 40.43
N LEU A 63 -77.28 -8.72 41.60
CA LEU A 63 -75.94 -8.16 41.75
C LEU A 63 -74.87 -9.13 41.24
N GLY A 64 -75.05 -10.43 41.50
CA GLY A 64 -74.18 -11.47 40.95
C GLY A 64 -74.23 -11.50 39.42
N PHE A 65 -75.42 -11.60 38.83
CA PHE A 65 -75.55 -11.58 37.38
C PHE A 65 -75.00 -10.29 36.76
N TYR A 66 -75.26 -9.14 37.39
CA TYR A 66 -74.74 -7.84 36.99
C TYR A 66 -73.21 -7.79 37.01
N LEU A 67 -72.56 -8.26 38.09
CA LEU A 67 -71.10 -8.33 38.19
C LEU A 67 -70.50 -9.37 37.23
N ALA A 68 -71.13 -10.53 37.06
CA ALA A 68 -70.70 -11.53 36.08
C ALA A 68 -70.77 -11.00 34.65
N TRP A 69 -71.83 -10.27 34.32
CA TRP A 69 -72.01 -9.71 32.99
C TRP A 69 -71.07 -8.52 32.74
N ASN A 70 -70.95 -7.59 33.69
CA ASN A 70 -70.14 -6.38 33.51
C ASN A 70 -68.63 -6.56 33.75
N ILE A 71 -68.20 -7.57 34.51
CA ILE A 71 -66.77 -7.78 34.83
C ILE A 71 -66.24 -9.06 34.17
N ALA A 72 -66.91 -10.20 34.37
CA ALA A 72 -66.38 -11.48 33.91
C ALA A 72 -66.40 -11.60 32.38
N HIS A 73 -67.44 -11.08 31.71
CA HIS A 73 -67.53 -11.16 30.25
C HIS A 73 -66.46 -10.31 29.54
N PRO A 74 -66.20 -9.04 29.91
CA PRO A 74 -65.09 -8.27 29.34
C PRO A 74 -63.71 -8.85 29.62
N LEU A 75 -63.47 -9.39 30.84
CA LEU A 75 -62.20 -10.04 31.17
C LEU A 75 -61.96 -11.30 30.33
N GLU A 76 -63.01 -12.09 30.05
CA GLU A 76 -62.88 -13.26 29.16
C GLU A 76 -62.48 -12.82 27.74
N ARG A 77 -63.07 -11.73 27.22
CA ARG A 77 -62.67 -11.14 25.93
C ARG A 77 -61.24 -10.62 25.94
N PHE A 78 -60.80 -9.94 27.01
CA PHE A 78 -59.41 -9.49 27.17
C PHE A 78 -58.42 -10.65 27.12
N THR A 79 -58.69 -11.73 27.88
CA THR A 79 -57.84 -12.93 27.87
C THR A 79 -57.84 -13.65 26.53
N ALA A 80 -58.92 -13.56 25.75
CA ALA A 80 -58.94 -14.07 24.39
C ALA A 80 -58.03 -13.22 23.48
N LYS A 81 -58.13 -11.89 23.54
CA LYS A 81 -57.26 -10.98 22.77
C LYS A 81 -55.78 -11.13 23.10
N LEU A 82 -55.43 -11.29 24.38
CA LEU A 82 -54.05 -11.60 24.80
C LEU A 82 -53.54 -12.92 24.23
N ARG A 83 -54.42 -13.93 24.14
CA ARG A 83 -54.07 -15.23 23.59
C ARG A 83 -53.89 -15.18 22.08
N ASP A 84 -54.69 -14.37 21.39
CA ASP A 84 -54.58 -14.16 19.95
C ASP A 84 -53.26 -13.48 19.56
N ILE A 85 -52.69 -12.64 20.43
CA ILE A 85 -51.34 -12.08 20.25
C ILE A 85 -50.26 -13.18 20.32
N ASN A 86 -50.45 -14.18 21.17
CA ASN A 86 -49.51 -15.28 21.34
C ASN A 86 -49.63 -16.34 20.22
N ILE A 87 -50.83 -16.51 19.64
CA ILE A 87 -51.09 -17.50 18.58
C ILE A 87 -50.94 -16.83 17.20
N GLY A 88 -49.73 -16.36 16.93
CA GLY A 88 -49.02 -16.49 15.65
C GLY A 88 -49.61 -15.97 14.33
N ASN A 89 -50.77 -15.32 14.26
CA ASN A 89 -51.31 -14.91 12.94
C ASN A 89 -52.08 -13.57 12.86
N SER A 90 -52.35 -12.90 13.99
CA SER A 90 -53.27 -11.74 13.99
C SER A 90 -52.62 -10.38 14.31
N GLY A 91 -51.30 -10.33 14.49
CA GLY A 91 -50.58 -9.10 14.80
C GLY A 91 -50.91 -8.50 16.18
N LEU A 92 -50.46 -7.25 16.38
CA LEU A 92 -50.69 -6.45 17.59
C LEU A 92 -52.13 -5.90 17.60
N ILE A 93 -53.06 -6.60 18.26
CA ILE A 93 -54.50 -6.25 18.26
C ILE A 93 -54.84 -5.34 19.45
N ARG A 94 -55.43 -4.18 19.17
CA ARG A 94 -56.00 -3.26 20.18
C ARG A 94 -57.35 -3.77 20.70
N TRP A 95 -57.64 -3.49 21.96
CA TRP A 95 -58.96 -3.72 22.57
C TRP A 95 -59.76 -2.42 22.62
N ASP A 96 -60.24 -1.99 21.46
CA ASP A 96 -60.94 -0.71 21.30
C ASP A 96 -62.34 -0.74 21.93
N GLU A 97 -63.04 -1.87 21.85
CA GLU A 97 -64.42 -2.08 22.36
C GLU A 97 -64.61 -1.74 23.85
N ALA A 98 -63.55 -1.81 24.67
CA ALA A 98 -63.63 -1.49 26.10
C ALA A 98 -62.99 -0.14 26.46
N GLY A 99 -62.36 0.55 25.51
CA GLY A 99 -61.65 1.81 25.75
C GLY A 99 -62.56 2.97 26.18
N ASP A 100 -63.81 2.98 25.71
CA ASP A 100 -64.82 4.00 26.02
C ASP A 100 -65.45 3.83 27.42
N ARG A 101 -65.14 2.74 28.12
CA ARG A 101 -65.64 2.53 29.48
C ARG A 101 -64.92 3.46 30.46
N ARG A 102 -65.69 3.98 31.42
CA ARG A 102 -65.20 4.84 32.52
C ARG A 102 -64.94 4.07 33.82
N ASP A 103 -64.89 2.74 33.74
CA ASP A 103 -64.59 1.85 34.86
C ASP A 103 -63.18 1.26 34.74
N GLU A 104 -62.78 0.44 35.72
CA GLU A 104 -61.46 -0.18 35.80
C GLU A 104 -61.16 -1.09 34.60
N ILE A 105 -62.20 -1.62 33.94
CA ILE A 105 -62.06 -2.39 32.70
C ILE A 105 -61.61 -1.49 31.55
N GLY A 106 -62.14 -0.26 31.48
CA GLY A 106 -61.68 0.75 30.54
C GLY A 106 -60.24 1.20 30.80
N ASP A 107 -59.81 1.33 32.05
CA ASP A 107 -58.41 1.63 32.39
C ASP A 107 -57.45 0.52 31.95
N ILE A 108 -57.82 -0.74 32.15
CA ILE A 108 -57.04 -1.90 31.67
C ILE A 108 -56.98 -1.89 30.15
N ALA A 109 -58.10 -1.63 29.47
CA ALA A 109 -58.14 -1.57 28.01
C ALA A 109 -57.24 -0.46 27.44
N ARG A 110 -57.28 0.75 28.02
CA ARG A 110 -56.39 1.87 27.64
C ARG A 110 -54.92 1.54 27.88
N SER A 111 -54.59 1.02 29.07
CA SER A 111 -53.21 0.65 29.43
C SER A 111 -52.67 -0.46 28.51
N PHE A 112 -53.51 -1.44 28.18
CA PHE A 112 -53.18 -2.49 27.23
C PHE A 112 -52.96 -1.94 25.82
N ASN A 113 -53.84 -1.05 25.33
CA ASN A 113 -53.67 -0.42 24.03
C ASN A 113 -52.37 0.39 23.94
N GLN A 114 -52.00 1.09 25.02
CA GLN A 114 -50.71 1.80 25.11
C GLN A 114 -49.52 0.84 25.11
N PHE A 115 -49.62 -0.30 25.81
CA PHE A 115 -48.59 -1.34 25.79
C PHE A 115 -48.41 -1.91 24.38
N ILE A 116 -49.51 -2.20 23.67
CA ILE A 116 -49.50 -2.70 22.29
C ILE A 116 -48.89 -1.69 21.33
N GLU A 117 -49.22 -0.40 21.47
CA GLU A 117 -48.64 0.67 20.67
C GLU A 117 -47.13 0.80 20.89
N THR A 118 -46.69 0.79 22.16
CA THR A 118 -45.26 0.83 22.51
C THR A 118 -44.52 -0.39 21.96
N LEU A 119 -45.11 -1.59 22.06
CA LEU A 119 -44.54 -2.81 21.51
C LEU A 119 -44.45 -2.78 19.98
N SER A 120 -45.46 -2.22 19.29
CA SER A 120 -45.42 -2.00 17.85
C SER A 120 -44.25 -1.11 17.44
N GLN A 121 -44.11 0.04 18.12
CA GLN A 121 -43.02 0.98 17.87
C GLN A 121 -41.65 0.34 18.08
N ILE A 122 -41.49 -0.48 19.13
CA ILE A 122 -40.25 -1.23 19.38
C ILE A 122 -39.98 -2.24 18.26
N ILE A 123 -40.98 -3.00 17.80
CA ILE A 123 -40.81 -3.99 16.72
C ILE A 123 -40.44 -3.28 15.41
N ASP A 124 -41.10 -2.18 15.07
CA ASP A 124 -40.79 -1.39 13.88
C ASP A 124 -39.37 -0.81 13.95
N GLN A 125 -38.95 -0.31 15.11
CA GLN A 125 -37.59 0.16 15.34
C GLN A 125 -36.56 -0.97 15.21
N VAL A 126 -36.84 -2.16 15.78
CA VAL A 126 -35.95 -3.33 15.66
C VAL A 126 -35.83 -3.77 14.21
N ARG A 127 -36.94 -3.80 13.46
CA ARG A 127 -36.94 -4.14 12.03
C ARG A 127 -36.09 -3.13 11.24
N SER A 128 -36.30 -1.84 11.47
CA SER A 128 -35.54 -0.77 10.83
C SER A 128 -34.03 -0.90 11.10
N VAL A 129 -33.64 -1.16 12.36
CA VAL A 129 -32.23 -1.37 12.73
C VAL A 129 -31.68 -2.64 12.06
N THR A 130 -32.46 -3.71 11.97
CA THR A 130 -32.03 -4.97 11.33
C THR A 130 -31.79 -4.77 9.84
N ASP A 131 -32.68 -4.05 9.15
CA ASP A 131 -32.53 -3.73 7.72
C ASP A 131 -31.30 -2.84 7.48
N ALA A 132 -31.06 -1.86 8.36
CA ALA A 132 -29.88 -1.01 8.31
C ALA A 132 -28.57 -1.81 8.54
N VAL A 133 -28.55 -2.72 9.52
CA VAL A 133 -27.41 -3.61 9.80
C VAL A 133 -27.15 -4.56 8.64
N SER A 134 -28.20 -5.12 8.03
CA SER A 134 -28.08 -5.97 6.84
C SER A 134 -27.44 -5.22 5.66
N THR A 135 -27.91 -3.99 5.41
CA THR A 135 -27.34 -3.13 4.38
C THR A 135 -25.88 -2.77 4.66
N ALA A 136 -25.56 -2.36 5.89
CA ALA A 136 -24.20 -2.05 6.30
C ALA A 136 -23.26 -3.26 6.18
N SER A 137 -23.73 -4.45 6.54
CA SER A 137 -22.97 -5.70 6.42
C SER A 137 -22.63 -6.03 4.96
N ASN A 138 -23.60 -5.86 4.04
CA ASN A 138 -23.35 -6.05 2.62
C ASN A 138 -22.33 -5.05 2.06
N GLN A 139 -22.40 -3.78 2.50
CA GLN A 139 -21.43 -2.76 2.10
C GLN A 139 -20.02 -3.06 2.63
N VAL A 140 -19.91 -3.50 3.89
CA VAL A 140 -18.62 -3.93 4.49
C VAL A 140 -18.05 -5.12 3.72
N SER A 141 -18.88 -6.12 3.38
CA SER A 141 -18.46 -7.29 2.60
C SER A 141 -17.91 -6.88 1.23
N SER A 142 -18.63 -6.02 0.50
CA SER A 142 -18.17 -5.51 -0.80
C SER A 142 -16.88 -4.70 -0.68
N SER A 143 -16.74 -3.90 0.37
CA SER A 143 -15.52 -3.13 0.65
C SER A 143 -14.33 -4.03 0.98
N ALA A 144 -14.55 -5.11 1.73
CA ALA A 144 -13.55 -6.10 2.06
C ALA A 144 -13.06 -6.87 0.81
N GLU A 145 -13.97 -7.22 -0.11
CA GLU A 145 -13.60 -7.85 -1.40
C GLU A 145 -12.78 -6.91 -2.30
N LEU A 146 -13.13 -5.63 -2.35
CA LEU A 146 -12.35 -4.62 -3.07
C LEU A 146 -10.97 -4.42 -2.44
N LEU A 147 -10.92 -4.33 -1.11
CA LEU A 147 -9.65 -4.22 -0.37
C LEU A 147 -8.77 -5.45 -0.62
N SER A 148 -9.32 -6.66 -0.53
CA SER A 148 -8.58 -7.91 -0.79
C SER A 148 -8.00 -7.97 -2.20
N ARG A 149 -8.75 -7.54 -3.22
CA ARG A 149 -8.23 -7.42 -4.58
C ARG A 149 -7.12 -6.37 -4.68
N GLY A 150 -7.33 -5.18 -4.12
CA GLY A 150 -6.33 -4.11 -4.12
C GLY A 150 -5.03 -4.52 -3.42
N THR A 151 -5.13 -5.21 -2.28
CA THR A 151 -3.98 -5.77 -1.57
C THR A 151 -3.24 -6.82 -2.42
N SER A 152 -3.96 -7.66 -3.16
CA SER A 152 -3.35 -8.68 -4.03
C SER A 152 -2.58 -8.06 -5.20
N GLU A 153 -3.14 -7.01 -5.82
CA GLU A 153 -2.47 -6.24 -6.87
C GLU A 153 -1.25 -5.47 -6.32
N GLN A 154 -1.37 -4.94 -5.10
CA GLN A 154 -0.27 -4.26 -4.42
C GLN A 154 0.87 -5.23 -4.10
N ALA A 155 0.58 -6.43 -3.59
CA ALA A 155 1.58 -7.46 -3.35
C ALA A 155 2.34 -7.84 -4.62
N ALA A 156 1.64 -8.01 -5.75
CA ALA A 156 2.28 -8.25 -7.04
C ALA A 156 3.18 -7.08 -7.47
N SER A 157 2.75 -5.85 -7.26
CA SER A 157 3.53 -4.64 -7.56
C SER A 157 4.79 -4.52 -6.68
N VAL A 158 4.69 -4.89 -5.39
CA VAL A 158 5.81 -4.93 -4.45
C VAL A 158 6.83 -5.99 -4.89
N GLN A 159 6.38 -7.21 -5.25
CA GLN A 159 7.27 -8.26 -5.77
C GLN A 159 8.01 -7.82 -7.03
N GLN A 160 7.32 -7.21 -7.99
CA GLN A 160 7.94 -6.69 -9.21
C GLN A 160 8.98 -5.61 -8.89
N THR A 161 8.63 -4.67 -8.01
CA THR A 161 9.55 -3.60 -7.59
C THR A 161 10.79 -4.16 -6.89
N THR A 162 10.62 -5.13 -6.01
CA THR A 162 11.74 -5.82 -5.33
C THR A 162 12.64 -6.54 -6.32
N SER A 163 12.07 -7.21 -7.33
CA SER A 163 12.85 -7.83 -8.42
C SER A 163 13.67 -6.78 -9.18
N SER A 164 13.06 -5.64 -9.55
CA SER A 164 13.77 -4.55 -10.22
C SER A 164 14.88 -3.96 -9.35
N LEU A 165 14.69 -3.88 -8.02
CA LEU A 165 15.73 -3.43 -7.09
C LEU A 165 16.91 -4.41 -7.02
N GLN A 166 16.67 -5.72 -7.11
CA GLN A 166 17.74 -6.72 -7.16
C GLN A 166 18.56 -6.60 -8.46
N GLU A 167 17.91 -6.46 -9.61
CA GLU A 167 18.58 -6.22 -10.90
C GLU A 167 19.36 -4.90 -10.89
N MET A 168 18.79 -3.85 -10.31
CA MET A 168 19.44 -2.55 -10.15
C MET A 168 20.68 -2.68 -9.25
N HIS A 169 20.59 -3.40 -8.14
CA HIS A 169 21.72 -3.64 -7.24
C HIS A 169 22.86 -4.38 -7.96
N ALA A 170 22.54 -5.41 -8.75
CA ALA A 170 23.53 -6.14 -9.54
C ALA A 170 24.22 -5.21 -10.56
N SER A 171 23.44 -4.39 -11.27
CA SER A 171 23.94 -3.43 -12.26
C SER A 171 24.84 -2.35 -11.64
N ILE A 172 24.48 -1.82 -10.47
CA ILE A 172 25.30 -0.86 -9.71
C ILE A 172 26.62 -1.50 -9.26
N THR A 173 26.56 -2.75 -8.78
CA THR A 173 27.76 -3.49 -8.36
C THR A 173 28.71 -3.71 -9.54
N GLN A 174 28.16 -4.08 -10.70
CA GLN A 174 28.92 -4.24 -11.93
C GLN A 174 29.51 -2.91 -12.42
N ASN A 175 28.78 -1.79 -12.33
CA ASN A 175 29.30 -0.47 -12.66
C ASN A 175 30.47 -0.05 -11.75
N ALA A 176 30.39 -0.36 -10.45
CA ALA A 176 31.48 -0.10 -9.52
C ALA A 176 32.74 -0.90 -9.90
N ASP A 177 32.60 -2.18 -10.26
CA ASP A 177 33.72 -3.03 -10.68
C ASP A 177 34.32 -2.58 -12.02
N ASN A 178 33.47 -2.32 -13.02
CA ASN A 178 33.88 -1.76 -14.31
C ASN A 178 34.64 -0.44 -14.15
N SER A 179 34.20 0.42 -13.23
CA SER A 179 34.87 1.69 -12.94
C SER A 179 36.27 1.43 -12.36
N ARG A 180 36.43 0.51 -11.39
CA ARG A 180 37.76 0.16 -10.87
C ARG A 180 38.68 -0.42 -11.95
N GLN A 181 38.16 -1.25 -12.84
CA GLN A 181 38.94 -1.78 -13.96
C GLN A 181 39.38 -0.66 -14.91
N MET A 182 38.47 0.27 -15.23
CA MET A 182 38.76 1.42 -16.09
C MET A 182 39.75 2.39 -15.46
N GLU A 183 39.68 2.64 -14.15
CA GLU A 183 40.67 3.41 -13.38
C GLU A 183 42.06 2.78 -13.53
N HIS A 184 42.15 1.47 -13.30
CA HIS A 184 43.41 0.74 -13.43
C HIS A 184 43.98 0.82 -14.85
N MET A 185 43.14 0.65 -15.87
CA MET A 185 43.53 0.77 -17.28
C MET A 185 44.00 2.19 -17.62
N ALA A 186 43.32 3.22 -17.13
CA ALA A 186 43.70 4.61 -17.36
C ALA A 186 45.05 4.92 -16.70
N LEU A 187 45.27 4.52 -15.44
CA LEU A 187 46.56 4.70 -14.77
C LEU A 187 47.70 3.96 -15.48
N LYS A 188 47.44 2.72 -15.95
CA LYS A 188 48.39 1.96 -16.75
C LYS A 188 48.71 2.67 -18.07
N GLY A 189 47.68 3.13 -18.80
CA GLY A 189 47.84 3.87 -20.05
C GLY A 189 48.61 5.18 -19.88
N ALA A 190 48.38 5.91 -18.77
CA ALA A 190 49.14 7.11 -18.45
C ALA A 190 50.64 6.80 -18.24
N LYS A 191 50.96 5.67 -17.60
CA LYS A 191 52.35 5.23 -17.41
C LYS A 191 53.01 4.83 -18.73
N GLU A 192 52.32 4.06 -19.57
CA GLU A 192 52.81 3.65 -20.90
C GLU A 192 53.03 4.87 -21.83
N MET A 193 52.17 5.89 -21.73
CA MET A 193 52.32 7.16 -22.45
C MET A 193 53.53 7.98 -21.95
N GLU A 194 53.81 7.96 -20.64
CA GLU A 194 55.00 8.61 -20.08
C GLU A 194 56.29 7.95 -20.58
N GLU A 195 56.31 6.62 -20.66
CA GLU A 195 57.42 5.86 -21.24
C GLU A 195 57.57 6.12 -22.75
N SER A 196 56.46 6.17 -23.48
CA SER A 196 56.45 6.56 -24.90
C SER A 196 56.99 7.99 -25.11
N GLY A 197 56.65 8.92 -24.21
CA GLY A 197 57.17 10.29 -24.23
C GLY A 197 58.69 10.35 -24.06
N LYS A 198 59.26 9.50 -23.20
CA LYS A 198 60.73 9.36 -23.04
C LYS A 198 61.38 8.83 -24.31
N ALA A 199 60.84 7.79 -24.93
CA ALA A 199 61.37 7.23 -26.18
C ALA A 199 61.34 8.25 -27.34
N VAL A 200 60.29 9.08 -27.40
CA VAL A 200 60.22 10.19 -28.37
C VAL A 200 61.29 11.25 -28.08
N ALA A 201 61.51 11.61 -26.81
CA ALA A 201 62.55 12.55 -26.42
C ALA A 201 63.96 12.05 -26.78
N GLU A 202 64.25 10.77 -26.54
CA GLU A 202 65.49 10.12 -26.97
C GLU A 202 65.65 10.13 -28.51
N SER A 203 64.55 9.91 -29.25
CA SER A 203 64.55 9.99 -30.71
C SER A 203 64.83 11.41 -31.22
N VAL A 204 64.29 12.44 -30.55
CA VAL A 204 64.58 13.85 -30.88
C VAL A 204 66.08 14.14 -30.69
N ASP A 205 66.68 13.68 -29.60
CA ASP A 205 68.11 13.89 -29.32
C ASP A 205 69.00 13.19 -30.34
N ALA A 206 68.66 11.94 -30.71
CA ALA A 206 69.35 11.20 -31.76
C ALA A 206 69.26 11.90 -33.12
N MET A 207 68.09 12.43 -33.50
CA MET A 207 67.91 13.15 -34.76
C MET A 207 68.66 14.49 -34.77
N LYS A 208 68.76 15.20 -33.63
CA LYS A 208 69.58 16.40 -33.48
C LYS A 208 71.06 16.09 -33.67
N THR A 209 71.53 14.99 -33.07
CA THR A 209 72.90 14.49 -33.25
C THR A 209 73.18 14.14 -34.72
N ILE A 210 72.25 13.47 -35.40
CA ILE A 210 72.38 13.16 -36.83
C ILE A 210 72.50 14.45 -37.65
N ALA A 211 71.63 15.43 -37.42
CA ALA A 211 71.68 16.70 -38.14
C ALA A 211 73.04 17.41 -37.95
N GLU A 212 73.57 17.42 -36.72
CA GLU A 212 74.90 17.98 -36.41
C GLU A 212 76.02 17.23 -37.16
N LYS A 213 76.03 15.89 -37.12
CA LYS A 213 77.04 15.09 -37.82
C LYS A 213 76.98 15.27 -39.33
N ILE A 214 75.78 15.43 -39.90
CA ILE A 214 75.60 15.64 -41.33
C ILE A 214 76.06 17.04 -41.75
N SER A 215 75.88 18.07 -40.90
CA SER A 215 76.46 19.39 -41.13
C SER A 215 77.99 19.33 -41.27
N ILE A 216 78.66 18.53 -40.43
CA ILE A 216 80.12 18.31 -40.53
C ILE A 216 80.48 17.61 -41.86
N VAL A 217 79.68 16.64 -42.31
CA VAL A 217 79.89 15.97 -43.60
C VAL A 217 79.71 16.94 -44.77
N GLU A 218 78.74 17.85 -44.70
CA GLU A 218 78.54 18.92 -45.69
C GLU A 218 79.78 19.84 -45.76
N ASP A 219 80.32 20.24 -44.61
CA ASP A 219 81.53 21.06 -44.52
C ASP A 219 82.76 20.34 -45.11
N ILE A 220 82.93 19.04 -44.82
CA ILE A 220 84.01 18.22 -45.39
C ILE A 220 83.86 18.12 -46.92
N ALA A 221 82.64 17.90 -47.42
CA ALA A 221 82.38 17.85 -48.86
C ALA A 221 82.70 19.19 -49.53
N TYR A 222 82.34 20.30 -48.91
CA TYR A 222 82.67 21.65 -49.38
C TYR A 222 84.18 21.90 -49.42
N GLN A 223 84.91 21.54 -48.36
CA GLN A 223 86.38 21.65 -48.32
C GLN A 223 87.04 20.75 -49.37
N THR A 224 86.53 19.54 -49.58
CA THR A 224 87.02 18.60 -50.59
C THR A 224 86.80 19.14 -52.00
N ASN A 225 85.67 19.79 -52.25
CA ASN A 225 85.36 20.45 -53.51
C ASN A 225 86.37 21.58 -53.81
N LEU A 226 86.68 22.42 -52.80
CA LEU A 226 87.70 23.47 -52.92
C LEU A 226 89.11 22.92 -53.16
N LEU A 227 89.49 21.85 -52.44
CA LEU A 227 90.77 21.17 -52.65
C LEU A 227 90.89 20.58 -54.06
N ALA A 228 89.83 19.95 -54.55
CA ALA A 228 89.77 19.40 -55.90
C ALA A 228 89.83 20.49 -56.99
N LEU A 229 89.19 21.62 -56.76
CA LEU A 229 89.29 22.80 -57.64
C LEU A 229 90.73 23.32 -57.70
N ASN A 230 91.39 23.48 -56.54
CA ASN A 230 92.78 23.91 -56.49
C ASN A 230 93.72 22.91 -57.19
N ALA A 231 93.50 21.60 -57.00
CA ALA A 231 94.25 20.55 -57.69
C ALA A 231 94.05 20.57 -59.21
N ALA A 232 92.83 20.83 -59.69
CA ALA A 232 92.54 20.96 -61.11
C ALA A 232 93.25 22.19 -61.72
N ILE A 233 93.31 23.31 -61.00
CA ILE A 233 94.03 24.52 -61.41
C ILE A 233 95.54 24.24 -61.52
N GLU A 234 96.14 23.60 -60.51
CA GLU A 234 97.58 23.32 -60.52
C GLU A 234 97.94 22.26 -61.59
N ALA A 235 97.07 21.28 -61.83
CA ALA A 235 97.22 20.31 -62.91
C ALA A 235 97.16 20.98 -64.29
N ALA A 236 96.28 21.97 -64.49
CA ALA A 236 96.25 22.76 -65.72
C ALA A 236 97.53 23.60 -65.89
N ARG A 237 98.09 24.10 -64.79
CA ARG A 237 99.34 24.87 -64.77
C ARG A 237 100.57 24.03 -65.14
N ALA A 238 100.57 22.74 -64.78
CA ALA A 238 101.63 21.79 -65.12
C ALA A 238 101.62 21.30 -66.59
N GLY A 239 100.63 21.72 -67.39
CA GLY A 239 100.56 21.42 -68.83
C GLY A 239 100.44 19.92 -69.14
N GLU A 240 101.26 19.41 -70.06
CA GLU A 240 101.23 18.00 -70.50
C GLU A 240 101.47 17.00 -69.36
N HIS A 241 102.28 17.36 -68.36
CA HIS A 241 102.59 16.49 -67.22
C HIS A 241 101.44 16.38 -66.20
N GLY A 242 100.48 17.32 -66.23
CA GLY A 242 99.35 17.38 -65.30
C GLY A 242 98.07 16.68 -65.78
N LYS A 243 98.02 16.20 -67.03
CA LYS A 243 96.79 15.65 -67.64
C LYS A 243 96.12 14.54 -66.82
N GLY A 244 96.91 13.60 -66.29
CA GLY A 244 96.39 12.52 -65.43
C GLY A 244 95.82 13.03 -64.09
N PHE A 245 96.51 14.00 -63.47
CA PHE A 245 96.05 14.63 -62.23
C PHE A 245 94.78 15.47 -62.43
N ALA A 246 94.63 16.14 -63.57
CA ALA A 246 93.44 16.94 -63.88
C ALA A 246 92.15 16.09 -63.95
N VAL A 247 92.25 14.87 -64.50
CA VAL A 247 91.12 13.92 -64.56
C VAL A 247 90.71 13.48 -63.16
N VAL A 248 91.69 13.09 -62.32
CA VAL A 248 91.42 12.69 -60.93
C VAL A 248 90.81 13.84 -60.14
N ALA A 249 91.34 15.06 -60.27
CA ALA A 249 90.81 16.24 -59.59
C ALA A 249 89.36 16.54 -60.00
N THR A 250 89.01 16.38 -61.27
CA THR A 250 87.63 16.55 -61.76
C THR A 250 86.69 15.49 -61.16
N GLU A 251 87.12 14.23 -61.08
CA GLU A 251 86.30 13.16 -60.52
C GLU A 251 86.10 13.31 -59.00
N VAL A 252 87.15 13.73 -58.28
CA VAL A 252 87.06 14.08 -56.85
C VAL A 252 86.10 15.26 -56.64
N ARG A 253 86.16 16.28 -57.51
CA ARG A 253 85.23 17.42 -57.45
C ARG A 253 83.78 16.99 -57.61
N LYS A 254 83.51 16.17 -58.62
CA LYS A 254 82.17 15.63 -58.89
C LYS A 254 81.66 14.75 -57.74
N LEU A 255 82.52 13.96 -57.12
CA LEU A 255 82.19 13.16 -55.95
C LEU A 255 81.86 14.06 -54.75
N ALA A 256 82.65 15.12 -54.52
CA ALA A 256 82.44 16.08 -53.45
C ALA A 256 81.11 16.85 -53.61
N GLU A 257 80.79 17.33 -54.82
CA GLU A 257 79.48 17.95 -55.14
C GLU A 257 78.33 16.97 -54.84
N ARG A 258 78.47 15.69 -55.25
CA ARG A 258 77.44 14.66 -55.01
C ARG A 258 77.27 14.34 -53.52
N SER A 259 78.36 14.29 -52.76
CA SER A 259 78.34 14.13 -51.31
C SER A 259 77.68 15.32 -50.60
N GLN A 260 77.92 16.54 -51.09
CA GLN A 260 77.31 17.75 -50.54
C GLN A 260 75.79 17.74 -50.73
N THR A 261 75.29 17.43 -51.94
CA THR A 261 73.85 17.30 -52.18
C THR A 261 73.21 16.24 -51.29
N ALA A 262 73.84 15.07 -51.16
CA ALA A 262 73.33 14.01 -50.28
C ALA A 262 73.29 14.43 -48.80
N ALA A 263 74.32 15.15 -48.33
CA ALA A 263 74.33 15.68 -46.96
C ALA A 263 73.19 16.68 -46.74
N GLN A 264 72.94 17.59 -47.68
CA GLN A 264 71.82 18.55 -47.60
C GLN A 264 70.45 17.84 -47.55
N GLU A 265 70.26 16.81 -48.36
CA GLU A 265 69.02 16.00 -48.33
C GLU A 265 68.82 15.31 -46.98
N ILE A 266 69.86 14.68 -46.42
CA ILE A 266 69.79 14.03 -45.11
C ILE A 266 69.53 15.06 -44.00
N SER A 267 70.20 16.21 -44.05
CA SER A 267 70.01 17.31 -43.08
C SER A 267 68.56 17.81 -43.08
N SER A 268 67.98 18.00 -44.27
CA SER A 268 66.57 18.38 -44.43
C SER A 268 65.61 17.34 -43.83
N VAL A 269 65.85 16.05 -44.10
CA VAL A 269 65.05 14.95 -43.55
C VAL A 269 65.17 14.86 -42.03
N ALA A 270 66.39 14.97 -41.49
CA ALA A 270 66.64 14.98 -40.05
C ALA A 270 65.92 16.16 -39.36
N SER A 271 66.03 17.37 -39.91
CA SER A 271 65.34 18.56 -39.40
C SER A 271 63.82 18.40 -39.40
N SER A 272 63.25 17.89 -40.50
CA SER A 272 61.82 17.59 -40.58
C SER A 272 61.40 16.54 -39.55
N SER A 273 62.21 15.50 -39.34
CA SER A 273 61.94 14.42 -38.39
C SER A 273 61.96 14.92 -36.94
N VAL A 274 62.90 15.82 -36.59
CA VAL A 274 62.92 16.50 -35.29
C VAL A 274 61.59 17.22 -35.04
N ARG A 275 61.10 18.03 -35.99
CA ARG A 275 59.82 18.74 -35.80
C ARG A 275 58.64 17.80 -35.59
N VAL A 276 58.58 16.69 -36.31
CA VAL A 276 57.50 15.70 -36.17
C VAL A 276 57.56 15.03 -34.80
N ALA A 277 58.76 14.63 -34.37
CA ALA A 277 58.98 14.00 -33.08
C ALA A 277 58.71 14.97 -31.91
N GLU A 278 59.13 16.23 -31.99
CA GLU A 278 58.81 17.26 -31.00
C GLU A 278 57.29 17.49 -30.90
N ARG A 279 56.58 17.53 -32.03
CA ARG A 279 55.10 17.60 -32.03
C ARG A 279 54.47 16.37 -31.37
N ALA A 280 54.98 15.18 -31.65
CA ALA A 280 54.51 13.96 -31.00
C ALA A 280 54.75 14.00 -29.48
N GLY A 281 55.93 14.44 -29.04
CA GLY A 281 56.26 14.63 -27.63
C GLY A 281 55.33 15.62 -26.94
N HIS A 282 55.01 16.74 -27.59
CA HIS A 282 54.06 17.72 -27.04
C HIS A 282 52.65 17.13 -26.86
N MET A 283 52.11 16.42 -27.86
CA MET A 283 50.80 15.77 -27.76
C MET A 283 50.76 14.71 -26.66
N LEU A 284 51.85 13.93 -26.50
CA LEU A 284 51.97 12.97 -25.38
C LEU A 284 51.98 13.68 -24.02
N GLY A 285 52.65 14.83 -23.93
CA GLY A 285 52.67 15.68 -22.74
C GLY A 285 51.29 16.22 -22.33
N GLU A 286 50.40 16.46 -23.29
CA GLU A 286 49.00 16.85 -23.02
C GLU A 286 48.09 15.65 -22.71
N LEU A 287 48.35 14.49 -23.35
CA LEU A 287 47.55 13.27 -23.17
C LEU A 287 47.72 12.65 -21.78
N VAL A 288 48.93 12.65 -21.22
CA VAL A 288 49.19 12.04 -19.90
C VAL A 288 48.31 12.67 -18.79
N PRO A 289 48.27 14.01 -18.62
CA PRO A 289 47.36 14.65 -17.68
C PRO A 289 45.88 14.35 -17.96
N ALA A 290 45.46 14.32 -19.23
CA ALA A 290 44.08 14.03 -19.60
C ALA A 290 43.65 12.62 -19.18
N ILE A 291 44.50 11.61 -19.42
CA ILE A 291 44.24 10.21 -19.00
C ILE A 291 44.20 10.09 -17.47
N LYS A 292 45.09 10.78 -16.75
CA LYS A 292 45.05 10.82 -15.27
C LYS A 292 43.73 11.42 -14.76
N ARG A 293 43.26 12.50 -15.38
CA ARG A 293 41.96 13.10 -15.04
C ARG A 293 40.78 12.18 -15.35
N THR A 294 40.86 11.38 -16.41
CA THR A 294 39.88 10.31 -16.67
C THR A 294 39.88 9.28 -15.54
N ALA A 295 41.04 8.87 -15.02
CA ALA A 295 41.11 7.95 -13.89
C ALA A 295 40.46 8.54 -12.62
N GLU A 296 40.69 9.82 -12.33
CA GLU A 296 40.04 10.55 -11.23
C GLU A 296 38.50 10.54 -11.35
N LEU A 297 37.98 10.89 -12.54
CA LEU A 297 36.53 10.90 -12.79
C LEU A 297 35.91 9.51 -12.65
N VAL A 298 36.60 8.48 -13.14
CA VAL A 298 36.14 7.10 -13.02
C VAL A 298 36.12 6.65 -11.55
N GLN A 299 37.06 7.12 -10.74
CA GLN A 299 37.07 6.86 -9.31
C GLN A 299 35.90 7.54 -8.57
N GLU A 300 35.49 8.73 -9.02
CA GLU A 300 34.25 9.37 -8.54
C GLU A 300 33.02 8.52 -8.88
N VAL A 301 32.93 7.97 -10.10
CA VAL A 301 31.84 7.06 -10.51
C VAL A 301 31.81 5.79 -9.65
N ALA A 302 32.96 5.19 -9.34
CA ALA A 302 33.06 4.02 -8.46
C ALA A 302 32.58 4.34 -7.03
N THR A 303 32.80 5.57 -6.56
CA THR A 303 32.36 6.04 -5.25
C THR A 303 30.85 6.30 -5.23
N ALA A 304 30.34 7.01 -6.23
CA ALA A 304 28.90 7.24 -6.41
C ALA A 304 28.13 5.91 -6.54
N SER A 305 28.68 4.93 -7.26
CA SER A 305 28.07 3.60 -7.40
C SER A 305 27.96 2.88 -6.04
N ARG A 306 28.95 3.02 -5.15
CA ARG A 306 28.88 2.46 -3.78
C ARG A 306 27.81 3.13 -2.94
N GLU A 307 27.66 4.46 -3.05
CA GLU A 307 26.58 5.18 -2.38
C GLU A 307 25.20 4.77 -2.91
N GLN A 308 25.05 4.61 -4.23
CA GLN A 308 23.83 4.11 -4.85
C GLN A 308 23.48 2.69 -4.37
N SER A 309 24.46 1.78 -4.25
CA SER A 309 24.24 0.42 -3.73
C SER A 309 23.71 0.44 -2.28
N ALA A 310 24.25 1.32 -1.44
CA ALA A 310 23.74 1.53 -0.09
C ALA A 310 22.30 2.08 -0.09
N GLY A 311 22.00 3.03 -0.97
CA GLY A 311 20.66 3.58 -1.18
C GLY A 311 19.64 2.51 -1.61
N VAL A 312 19.99 1.69 -2.61
CA VAL A 312 19.14 0.57 -3.08
C VAL A 312 18.93 -0.45 -1.97
N SER A 313 19.96 -0.76 -1.19
CA SER A 313 19.84 -1.66 -0.03
C SER A 313 18.86 -1.13 1.03
N GLN A 314 18.80 0.20 1.23
CA GLN A 314 17.82 0.83 2.11
C GLN A 314 16.41 0.76 1.55
N VAL A 315 16.22 1.04 0.25
CA VAL A 315 14.92 0.92 -0.41
C VAL A 315 14.42 -0.52 -0.35
N ASN A 316 15.28 -1.51 -0.58
CA ASN A 316 14.94 -2.92 -0.50
C ASN A 316 14.44 -3.31 0.91
N ARG A 317 15.08 -2.79 1.97
CA ARG A 317 14.59 -2.98 3.36
C ARG A 317 13.22 -2.34 3.58
N ALA A 318 12.98 -1.15 3.03
CA ALA A 318 11.68 -0.50 3.11
C ALA A 318 10.59 -1.29 2.37
N MET A 319 10.91 -1.85 1.20
CA MET A 319 9.97 -2.70 0.44
C MET A 319 9.61 -3.98 1.19
N ASN A 320 10.58 -4.63 1.84
CA ASN A 320 10.28 -5.77 2.72
C ASN A 320 9.33 -5.41 3.87
N GLN A 321 9.36 -4.16 4.35
CA GLN A 321 8.42 -3.70 5.38
C GLN A 321 7.02 -3.46 4.80
N VAL A 322 6.92 -2.99 3.55
CA VAL A 322 5.62 -2.90 2.85
C VAL A 322 5.03 -4.29 2.64
N ASP A 323 5.85 -5.24 2.18
CA ASP A 323 5.46 -6.66 1.96
C ASP A 323 4.93 -7.34 3.23
N GLN A 324 5.35 -6.92 4.43
CA GLN A 324 4.82 -7.44 5.70
C GLN A 324 3.43 -6.90 6.07
N VAL A 325 3.02 -5.76 5.50
CA VAL A 325 1.77 -5.06 5.87
C VAL A 325 0.66 -5.31 4.84
N THR A 326 1.03 -5.60 3.59
CA THR A 326 0.13 -6.06 2.53
C THR A 326 -0.09 -7.56 2.57
#